data_AF-A0A662NY00-F1
#
_entry.id   AF-A0A662NY00-F1
#
_cell.length_a   1.000
_cell.length_b   1.000
_cell.length_c   1.000
_cell.angle_alpha   90.00
_cell.angle_beta   90.00
_cell.angle_gamma   90.00
#
_symmetry.space_group_name_H-M   'P 1'
#
loop_
_entity.id
_entity.type
_entity.pdbx_description
1 polymer ?
#
loop_
_entity_poly.entity_id
_entity_poly.type
_entity_poly.pdbx_seq_one_letter_code
_entity_poly.pdbx_strand_id
1 'polypeptide(L)'
;MSLKSINCDLSVLEFCNILLEDLNIHSRIYLSRKEGTSVIIRGKRYEYTHDFYELRIYRKESVAKFALSIGFTIQRKQEKLQQFLEAHSYN
;
A
#
# COMPACT_ATOMS: atom_id res chain seq x y z
N MET A 1 7.79 -2.85 8.50
CA MET A 1 7.49 -2.18 7.21
C MET A 1 6.02 -2.40 6.90
N SER A 2 5.38 -1.46 6.20
CA SER A 2 4.04 -1.66 5.64
C SER A 2 4.06 -1.34 4.14
N LEU A 3 3.43 -2.18 3.33
CA LEU A 3 3.24 -1.94 1.91
C LEU A 3 1.95 -1.15 1.73
N LYS A 4 1.98 -0.16 0.83
CA LYS A 4 0.88 0.78 0.63
C LYS A 4 0.68 1.04 -0.86
N SER A 5 -0.58 1.11 -1.26
CA SER A 5 -1.02 1.68 -2.53
C SER A 5 -2.13 2.69 -2.25
N ILE A 6 -2.12 3.83 -2.96
CA ILE A 6 -3.12 4.88 -2.79
C ILE A 6 -3.79 5.12 -4.13
N ASN A 7 -5.12 5.17 -4.15
CA ASN A 7 -5.92 5.45 -5.34
C ASN A 7 -7.20 6.21 -4.94
N CYS A 8 -7.74 7.03 -5.84
CA CYS A 8 -9.06 7.62 -5.69
C CYS A 8 -10.18 6.65 -6.11
N ASP A 9 -9.88 5.68 -6.98
CA ASP A 9 -10.83 4.62 -7.34
C ASP A 9 -10.83 3.51 -6.28
N LEU A 10 -11.86 3.51 -5.44
CA LEU A 10 -12.05 2.52 -4.39
C LEU A 10 -12.26 1.11 -4.97
N SER A 11 -12.97 0.98 -6.09
CA SER A 11 -13.31 -0.31 -6.68
C SER A 11 -12.06 -1.09 -7.11
N VAL A 12 -11.05 -0.38 -7.62
CA VAL A 12 -9.74 -0.96 -7.95
C VAL A 12 -9.05 -1.51 -6.71
N LEU A 13 -9.10 -0.78 -5.59
CA LEU A 13 -8.47 -1.24 -4.35
C LEU A 13 -9.23 -2.41 -3.72
N GLU A 14 -10.56 -2.41 -3.78
CA GLU A 14 -11.41 -3.52 -3.33
C GLU A 14 -11.12 -4.78 -4.13
N PHE A 15 -11.02 -4.67 -5.45
CA PHE A 15 -10.63 -5.78 -6.32
C PHE A 15 -9.23 -6.31 -5.97
N CYS A 16 -8.25 -5.43 -5.77
CA CYS A 16 -6.93 -5.84 -5.30
C CYS A 16 -6.97 -6.51 -3.92
N ASN A 17 -7.83 -6.05 -3.01
CA ASN A 17 -7.98 -6.64 -1.68
C ASN A 17 -8.49 -8.09 -1.76
N ILE A 18 -9.46 -8.37 -2.65
CA ILE A 18 -9.96 -9.73 -2.90
C ILE A 18 -8.83 -10.62 -3.44
N LEU A 19 -8.09 -10.17 -4.45
CA LEU A 19 -6.98 -10.93 -5.02
C LEU A 19 -5.88 -11.23 -3.98
N LEU A 20 -5.61 -10.29 -3.08
CA LEU A 20 -4.65 -10.50 -1.98
C LEU A 20 -5.19 -11.51 -0.98
N GLU A 21 -6.49 -11.48 -0.67
CA GLU A 21 -7.14 -12.45 0.22
C GLU A 21 -7.08 -13.88 -0.34
N ASP A 22 -7.31 -14.06 -1.64
CA ASP A 22 -7.16 -15.37 -2.32
C ASP A 22 -5.73 -15.93 -2.19
N LEU A 23 -4.74 -15.04 -2.17
CA LEU A 23 -3.34 -15.38 -1.92
C LEU A 23 -3.01 -15.52 -0.42
N ASN A 24 -4.00 -15.43 0.46
CA ASN A 24 -3.89 -15.35 1.92
C ASN A 24 -2.91 -14.25 2.39
N ILE A 25 -2.94 -13.10 1.73
CA ILE A 25 -2.22 -11.88 2.10
C ILE A 25 -3.24 -10.92 2.71
N HIS A 26 -3.14 -10.66 4.01
CA HIS A 26 -4.08 -9.77 4.66
C HIS A 26 -3.76 -8.30 4.35
N SER A 27 -4.75 -7.60 3.81
CA SER A 27 -4.73 -6.16 3.60
C SER A 27 -5.96 -5.49 4.20
N ARG A 28 -5.88 -4.17 4.36
CA ARG A 28 -7.00 -3.31 4.76
C ARG A 28 -7.03 -2.04 3.93
N ILE A 29 -8.23 -1.57 3.62
CA ILE A 29 -8.46 -0.29 2.94
C ILE A 29 -8.86 0.76 3.97
N TYR A 30 -8.33 1.98 3.84
CA TYR A 30 -8.62 3.11 4.69
C TYR A 30 -8.87 4.36 3.86
N LEU A 31 -9.75 5.25 4.31
CA LEU A 31 -9.79 6.62 3.78
C LEU A 31 -8.50 7.35 4.23
N SER A 32 -7.63 7.66 3.28
CA SER A 32 -6.34 8.32 3.52
C SER A 32 -6.47 9.84 3.52
N ARG A 33 -7.25 10.38 2.58
CA ARG A 33 -7.48 11.83 2.43
C ARG A 33 -8.92 12.03 2.00
N LYS A 34 -9.60 12.98 2.64
CA LYS A 34 -10.98 13.29 2.31
C LYS A 34 -11.04 14.38 1.24
N GLU A 35 -12.00 14.29 0.34
CA GLU A 35 -12.39 15.36 -0.56
C GLU A 35 -12.63 16.66 0.21
N GLY A 36 -12.26 17.79 -0.39
CA GLY A 36 -12.34 19.12 0.22
C GLY A 36 -11.27 19.40 1.28
N THR A 37 -10.42 18.43 1.62
CA THR A 37 -9.31 18.70 2.55
C THR A 37 -8.31 19.65 1.90
N SER A 38 -8.13 20.84 2.48
CA SER A 38 -7.12 21.80 2.03
C SER A 38 -5.72 21.33 2.39
N VAL A 39 -4.79 21.42 1.43
CA VAL A 39 -3.37 21.11 1.60
C VAL A 39 -2.50 22.20 1.01
N ILE A 40 -1.30 22.38 1.58
CA ILE A 40 -0.31 23.29 1.04
C ILE A 40 0.74 22.47 0.30
N ILE A 41 0.84 22.67 -1.01
CA ILE A 41 1.85 22.03 -1.86
C ILE A 41 2.73 23.14 -2.42
N ARG A 42 4.01 23.12 -2.03
CA ARG A 42 5.01 24.13 -2.47
C ARG A 42 4.54 25.57 -2.25
N GLY A 43 3.98 25.85 -1.06
CA GLY A 43 3.52 27.19 -0.66
C GLY A 43 2.17 27.63 -1.23
N LYS A 44 1.56 26.85 -2.14
CA LYS A 44 0.23 27.12 -2.70
C LYS A 44 -0.82 26.24 -2.03
N ARG A 45 -2.00 26.81 -1.75
CA ARG A 45 -3.15 26.07 -1.22
C ARG A 45 -3.87 25.35 -2.37
N TYR A 46 -4.15 24.07 -2.14
CA TYR A 46 -4.95 23.21 -3.01
C TYR A 46 -6.00 22.50 -2.17
N GLU A 47 -7.01 21.96 -2.82
CA GLU A 47 -8.02 21.11 -2.21
C GLU A 47 -8.10 19.80 -3.00
N TYR A 48 -8.26 18.69 -2.31
CA TYR A 48 -8.52 17.43 -2.99
C TYR A 48 -9.93 17.43 -3.56
N THR A 49 -10.04 17.11 -4.85
CA THR A 49 -11.32 17.02 -5.55
C THR A 49 -12.00 15.66 -5.39
N HIS A 50 -11.32 14.69 -4.78
CA HIS A 50 -11.82 13.34 -4.54
C HIS A 50 -11.26 12.79 -3.23
N ASP A 51 -11.97 11.82 -2.65
CA ASP A 51 -11.43 10.95 -1.62
C ASP A 51 -10.26 10.12 -2.17
N PHE A 52 -9.24 9.91 -1.34
CA PHE A 52 -8.16 8.99 -1.61
C PHE A 52 -8.18 7.87 -0.59
N TYR A 53 -8.11 6.64 -1.08
CA TYR A 53 -8.11 5.43 -0.29
C TYR A 53 -6.71 4.80 -0.29
N GLU A 54 -6.29 4.24 0.84
CA GLU A 54 -5.03 3.51 1.01
C GLU A 54 -5.33 2.03 1.23
N LEU A 55 -4.84 1.16 0.34
CA LEU A 55 -4.72 -0.27 0.57
C LEU A 55 -3.40 -0.56 1.26
N ARG A 56 -3.44 -1.22 2.42
CA ARG A 56 -2.27 -1.43 3.27
C ARG A 56 -2.10 -2.90 3.66
N ILE A 57 -0.90 -3.43 3.43
CA ILE A 57 -0.42 -4.70 3.98
C ILE A 57 0.56 -4.37 5.11
N TYR A 58 0.23 -4.78 6.33
CA TYR A 58 1.00 -4.39 7.53
C TYR A 58 1.37 -5.57 8.43
N ARG A 59 0.69 -6.72 8.32
CA ARG A 59 1.06 -7.94 9.06
C ARG A 59 2.35 -8.49 8.49
N LYS A 60 3.28 -8.89 9.35
CA LYS A 60 4.63 -9.26 8.90
C LYS A 60 4.59 -10.49 7.99
N GLU A 61 3.76 -11.46 8.31
CA GLU A 61 3.56 -12.70 7.54
C GLU A 61 3.01 -12.39 6.15
N SER A 62 2.06 -11.45 6.05
CA SER A 62 1.50 -11.02 4.76
C SER A 62 2.50 -10.20 3.93
N VAL A 63 3.38 -9.41 4.58
CA VAL A 63 4.47 -8.71 3.87
C VAL A 63 5.49 -9.71 3.31
N ALA A 64 5.88 -10.72 4.10
CA ALA A 64 6.76 -11.78 3.63
C ALA A 64 6.12 -12.59 2.50
N LYS A 65 4.84 -12.95 2.64
CA LYS A 65 4.10 -13.67 1.60
C LYS A 65 3.99 -12.86 0.31
N PHE A 66 3.70 -11.56 0.41
CA PHE A 66 3.70 -10.66 -0.75
C PHE A 66 5.06 -10.67 -1.46
N ALA A 67 6.17 -10.62 -0.72
CA ALA A 67 7.51 -10.65 -1.31
C ALA A 67 7.77 -11.92 -2.12
N LEU A 68 7.30 -13.06 -1.64
CA LEU A 68 7.48 -14.37 -2.26
C LEU A 68 6.55 -14.62 -3.46
N SER A 69 5.27 -14.24 -3.35
CA SER A 69 4.25 -14.61 -4.33
C SER A 69 3.99 -13.56 -5.40
N ILE A 70 4.29 -12.28 -5.14
CA ILE A 70 4.01 -11.17 -6.06
C ILE A 70 5.28 -10.34 -6.29
N GLY A 71 5.87 -9.85 -5.21
CA GLY A 71 7.04 -8.98 -5.24
C GLY A 71 6.77 -7.61 -5.86
N PHE A 72 7.82 -6.79 -5.93
CA PHE A 72 7.80 -5.58 -6.74
C PHE A 72 8.49 -5.85 -8.07
N THR A 73 8.08 -5.16 -9.14
CA THR A 73 8.83 -5.15 -10.41
C THR A 73 9.91 -4.07 -10.44
N ILE A 74 9.73 -2.99 -9.68
CA ILE A 74 10.69 -1.88 -9.59
C ILE A 74 11.82 -2.25 -8.63
N GLN A 75 13.06 -2.31 -9.14
CA GLN A 75 14.27 -2.73 -8.42
C GLN A 75 14.44 -2.04 -7.06
N ARG A 76 14.39 -0.70 -7.00
CA ARG A 76 14.53 0.05 -5.74
C ARG A 76 13.52 -0.39 -4.65
N LYS A 77 12.31 -0.82 -5.05
CA LYS A 77 11.31 -1.33 -4.11
C LYS A 77 11.59 -2.77 -3.70
N GLN A 78 12.10 -3.60 -4.61
CA GLN A 78 12.58 -4.96 -4.30
C GLN A 78 13.68 -4.91 -3.25
N GLU A 79 14.73 -4.10 -3.47
CA GLU A 79 15.87 -3.95 -2.55
C GLU A 79 15.42 -3.52 -1.15
N LYS A 80 14.52 -2.53 -1.08
CA LYS A 80 14.00 -2.05 0.21
C LYS A 80 13.17 -3.11 0.94
N LEU A 81 12.40 -3.92 0.20
CA LEU A 81 11.64 -5.01 0.77
C LEU A 81 12.59 -6.12 1.27
N GLN A 82 13.59 -6.47 0.48
CA GLN A 82 14.60 -7.48 0.82
C GLN A 82 15.37 -7.11 2.09
N GLN A 83 15.90 -5.88 2.16
CA GLN A 83 16.57 -5.37 3.37
C GLN A 83 15.68 -5.45 4.62
N PHE A 84 14.38 -5.16 4.46
CA PHE A 84 13.44 -5.29 5.57
C PHE A 84 13.26 -6.75 6.01
N LEU A 85 13.18 -7.70 5.08
CA LEU A 85 13.02 -9.12 5.39
C LEU A 85 14.26 -9.68 6.09
N GLU A 86 15.45 -9.37 5.58
CA GLU A 86 16.75 -9.78 6.16
C GLU A 86 16.91 -9.27 7.59
N ALA A 87 16.59 -7.99 7.84
CA ALA A 87 16.67 -7.38 9.16
C ALA A 87 15.68 -7.98 10.18
N HIS A 88 14.68 -8.74 9.74
CA HIS A 88 13.64 -9.32 10.60
C HIS A 88 13.62 -10.86 10.55
N SER A 89 14.72 -11.48 10.12
CA SER A 89 14.95 -12.93 10.15
C SER A 89 13.93 -13.78 9.40
N TYR A 90 13.39 -13.26 8.29
CA TYR A 90 12.64 -14.07 7.33
C TYR A 90 13.66 -14.71 6.37
N ASN A 91 14.21 -15.87 6.77
CA ASN A 91 14.92 -16.78 5.88
C ASN A 91 13.95 -17.81 5.30
#